data_AF-A0A3G3GNV1-F1
#
_entry.id   AF-A0A3G3GNV1-F1
#
_cell.length_a   1.000
_cell.length_b   1.000
_cell.length_c   1.000
_cell.angle_alpha   90.00
_cell.angle_beta   90.00
_cell.angle_gamma   90.00
#
_symmetry.space_group_name_H-M   'P 1'
#
loop_
_entity.id
_entity.type
_entity.pdbx_description
1 polymer ?
#
loop_
_entity_poly.entity_id
_entity_poly.type
_entity_poly.pdbx_seq_one_letter_code
_entity_poly.pdbx_strand_id
1 'polypeptide(L)'
;MKTRILLLTGAAAVYVGYRLFQNYRTKSGTQSLIKQLKKDPAVGEAFAEELSITVAKQAVSNPNWPQTLQPYLEGQQTRLGDFVMQHAQTLADGSYLLVTIADYRETSQASRGAATNDLHNLNFVLKTTDNQHILYSDLHNDLVDKTLRSDFAQTLFKHIQ
;
A
#
# COMPACT_ATOMS: atom_id res chain seq x y z
N MET A 1 0.06 -21.18 39.09
CA MET A 1 -0.92 -20.67 38.09
C MET A 1 -0.92 -19.15 37.95
N LYS A 2 -0.90 -18.36 39.03
CA LYS A 2 -0.99 -16.87 38.96
C LYS A 2 0.16 -16.18 38.19
N THR A 3 1.39 -16.68 38.30
CA THR A 3 2.58 -16.12 37.62
C THR A 3 2.59 -16.32 36.10
N ARG A 4 2.03 -17.43 35.59
CA ARG A 4 1.92 -17.67 34.14
C ARG A 4 0.90 -16.75 33.47
N ILE A 5 -0.20 -16.44 34.16
CA ILE A 5 -1.23 -15.51 33.67
C ILE A 5 -0.66 -14.09 33.56
N LEU A 6 0.12 -13.65 34.56
CA LEU A 6 0.71 -12.31 34.60
C LEU A 6 1.78 -12.08 33.52
N LEU A 7 2.57 -13.10 33.21
CA LEU A 7 3.54 -13.09 32.10
C LEU A 7 2.85 -13.06 30.73
N LEU A 8 1.77 -13.83 30.55
CA LEU A 8 0.99 -13.84 29.31
C LEU A 8 0.27 -12.52 29.06
N THR A 9 -0.30 -11.90 30.10
CA THR A 9 -0.92 -10.56 29.99
C THR A 9 0.11 -9.47 29.72
N GLY A 10 1.33 -9.58 30.31
CA GLY A 10 2.43 -8.65 30.03
C GLY A 10 2.91 -8.75 28.58
N ALA A 11 3.11 -9.97 28.07
CA ALA A 11 3.52 -10.19 26.68
C ALA A 11 2.46 -9.72 25.68
N ALA A 12 1.18 -9.98 25.94
CA ALA A 12 0.08 -9.50 25.11
C ALA A 12 -0.01 -7.97 25.09
N ALA A 13 0.15 -7.31 26.24
CA ALA A 13 0.16 -5.84 26.31
C ALA A 13 1.34 -5.22 25.55
N VAL A 14 2.54 -5.81 25.67
CA VAL A 14 3.72 -5.37 24.91
C VAL A 14 3.51 -5.55 23.41
N TYR A 15 2.96 -6.70 22.99
CA TYR A 15 2.66 -6.97 21.59
C TYR A 15 1.64 -5.98 21.01
N VAL A 16 0.51 -5.76 21.70
CA VAL A 16 -0.51 -4.79 21.27
C VAL A 16 0.07 -3.37 21.23
N GLY A 17 0.84 -2.97 22.25
CA GLY A 17 1.51 -1.66 22.29
C GLY A 17 2.49 -1.47 21.14
N TYR A 18 3.29 -2.49 20.83
CA TYR A 18 4.22 -2.50 19.71
C TYR A 18 3.49 -2.33 18.37
N ARG A 19 2.39 -3.06 18.15
CA ARG A 19 1.57 -2.97 16.94
C ARG A 19 0.93 -1.59 16.77
N LEU A 20 0.37 -1.02 17.84
CA LEU A 20 -0.18 0.34 17.82
C LEU A 20 0.90 1.37 17.45
N PHE A 21 2.11 1.24 18.01
CA PHE A 21 3.23 2.12 17.70
C PHE A 21 3.68 1.99 16.24
N GLN A 22 3.78 0.77 15.70
CA GLN A 22 4.10 0.54 14.29
C GLN A 22 3.07 1.19 13.38
N ASN A 23 1.77 0.95 13.61
CA ASN A 23 0.70 1.52 12.81
C ASN A 23 0.71 3.05 12.84
N TYR A 24 0.95 3.64 14.02
CA TYR A 24 1.10 5.08 14.16
C TYR A 24 2.29 5.60 13.35
N ARG A 25 3.45 4.95 13.44
CA ARG A 25 4.65 5.32 12.70
C ARG A 25 4.41 5.23 11.18
N THR A 26 3.80 4.15 10.71
CA THR A 26 3.44 3.97 9.29
C THR A 26 2.51 5.09 8.82
N LYS A 27 1.42 5.34 9.55
CA LYS A 27 0.47 6.41 9.20
C LYS A 27 1.11 7.79 9.19
N SER A 28 1.92 8.11 10.21
CA SER A 28 2.62 9.39 10.31
C SER A 28 3.64 9.57 9.19
N GLY A 29 4.42 8.52 8.88
CA GLY A 29 5.37 8.51 7.78
C GLY A 29 4.70 8.73 6.43
N THR A 30 3.62 8.01 6.14
CA THR A 30 2.83 8.19 4.91
C THR A 30 2.28 9.61 4.80
N GLN A 31 1.72 10.16 5.88
CA GLN A 31 1.22 11.54 5.86
C GLN A 31 2.33 12.58 5.66
N SER A 32 3.52 12.35 6.23
CA SER A 32 4.68 13.20 6.00
C SER A 32 5.14 13.15 4.54
N LEU A 33 5.22 11.95 3.94
CA LEU A 33 5.54 11.77 2.52
C LEU A 33 4.53 12.53 1.64
N ILE A 34 3.23 12.33 1.86
CA ILE A 34 2.17 13.00 1.10
C ILE A 34 2.28 14.53 1.17
N LYS A 35 2.61 15.09 2.35
CA LYS A 35 2.85 16.53 2.48
C LYS A 35 4.02 17.01 1.61
N GLN A 36 5.08 16.23 1.50
CA GLN A 36 6.22 16.55 0.64
C GLN A 36 5.84 16.45 -0.84
N LEU A 37 5.16 15.37 -1.23
CA LEU A 37 4.67 15.16 -2.61
C LEU A 37 3.75 16.29 -3.08
N LYS A 38 2.83 16.74 -2.22
CA LYS A 38 1.93 17.86 -2.53
C LYS A 38 2.63 19.22 -2.60
N LYS A 39 3.79 19.35 -1.96
CA LYS A 39 4.56 20.60 -1.93
C LYS A 39 5.47 20.72 -3.15
N ASP A 40 6.07 19.63 -3.58
CA ASP A 40 7.07 19.61 -4.64
C ASP A 40 6.92 18.35 -5.53
N PRO A 41 6.48 18.51 -6.79
CA PRO A 41 6.39 17.41 -7.74
C PRO A 41 7.71 16.68 -7.98
N ALA A 42 8.86 17.36 -7.87
CA ALA A 42 10.17 16.75 -8.10
C ALA A 42 10.50 15.67 -7.05
N VAL A 43 9.97 15.81 -5.83
CA VAL A 43 10.07 14.76 -4.79
C VAL A 43 9.33 13.49 -5.23
N GLY A 44 8.21 13.64 -5.93
CA GLY A 44 7.45 12.52 -6.47
C GLY A 44 8.18 11.77 -7.56
N GLU A 45 8.87 12.47 -8.45
CA GLU A 45 9.70 11.86 -9.48
C GLU A 45 10.85 11.07 -8.87
N ALA A 46 11.63 11.70 -7.97
CA ALA A 46 12.75 11.05 -7.30
C ALA A 46 12.28 9.82 -6.48
N PHE A 47 11.15 9.92 -5.79
CA PHE A 47 10.59 8.80 -5.05
C PHE A 47 10.12 7.67 -5.98
N ALA A 48 9.53 8.00 -7.13
CA ALA A 48 9.11 7.01 -8.11
C ALA A 48 10.28 6.25 -8.75
N GLU A 49 11.45 6.88 -8.88
CA GLU A 49 12.68 6.23 -9.34
C GLU A 49 13.17 5.14 -8.37
N GLU A 50 12.92 5.29 -7.06
CA GLU A 50 13.23 4.26 -6.05
C GLU A 50 12.32 3.03 -6.16
N LEU A 51 11.14 3.17 -6.77
CA LEU A 51 10.16 2.11 -6.98
C LEU A 51 10.47 1.34 -8.27
N SER A 52 11.55 0.55 -8.25
CA SER A 52 12.09 -0.11 -9.44
C SER A 52 11.81 -1.61 -9.52
N ILE A 53 11.22 -2.23 -8.48
CA ILE A 53 10.96 -3.67 -8.45
C ILE A 53 9.63 -3.97 -9.12
N THR A 54 9.65 -4.75 -10.21
CA THR A 54 8.42 -5.18 -10.88
C THR A 54 7.62 -6.11 -9.99
N VAL A 55 6.36 -5.75 -9.73
CA VAL A 55 5.39 -6.58 -9.01
C VAL A 55 4.58 -7.42 -10.00
N ALA A 56 4.04 -6.79 -11.04
CA ALA A 56 3.19 -7.47 -12.01
C ALA A 56 3.18 -6.74 -13.37
N LYS A 57 2.79 -7.50 -14.41
CA LYS A 57 2.58 -6.99 -15.77
C LYS A 57 1.25 -7.52 -16.29
N GLN A 58 0.53 -6.71 -17.04
CA GLN A 58 -0.76 -7.08 -17.62
C GLN A 58 -0.96 -6.38 -18.97
N ALA A 59 -1.51 -7.08 -19.95
CA ALA A 59 -1.85 -6.47 -21.24
C ALA A 59 -2.95 -5.41 -21.06
N VAL A 60 -2.85 -4.32 -21.82
CA VAL A 60 -3.88 -3.27 -21.89
C VAL A 60 -5.07 -3.82 -22.68
N SER A 61 -6.23 -3.97 -22.03
CA SER A 61 -7.49 -4.36 -22.68
C SER A 61 -8.44 -3.20 -22.89
N ASN A 62 -8.39 -2.20 -22.01
CA ASN A 62 -9.29 -1.05 -22.01
C ASN A 62 -8.50 0.23 -22.34
N PRO A 63 -8.70 0.84 -23.51
CA PRO A 63 -7.98 2.08 -23.88
C PRO A 63 -8.41 3.29 -23.05
N ASN A 64 -9.58 3.24 -22.41
CA ASN A 64 -10.12 4.29 -21.55
C ASN A 64 -9.75 4.10 -20.07
N TRP A 65 -8.85 3.16 -19.76
CA TRP A 65 -8.37 2.90 -18.41
C TRP A 65 -7.94 4.15 -17.62
N PRO A 66 -7.37 5.24 -18.20
CA PRO A 66 -6.97 6.41 -17.39
C PRO A 66 -8.16 7.05 -16.66
N GLN A 67 -9.37 6.96 -17.24
CA GLN A 67 -10.60 7.48 -16.64
C GLN A 67 -10.98 6.72 -15.37
N THR A 68 -10.59 5.45 -15.25
CA THR A 68 -10.83 4.63 -14.05
C THR A 68 -9.97 5.06 -12.86
N LEU A 69 -8.84 5.74 -13.11
CA LEU A 69 -7.95 6.28 -12.08
C LEU A 69 -8.26 7.73 -11.71
N GLN A 70 -9.01 8.46 -12.56
CA GLN A 70 -9.32 9.87 -12.34
C GLN A 70 -9.93 10.18 -10.96
N PRO A 71 -10.90 9.39 -10.43
CA PRO A 71 -11.44 9.64 -9.10
C PRO A 71 -10.41 9.55 -7.97
N TYR A 72 -9.35 8.77 -8.14
CA TYR A 72 -8.27 8.66 -7.15
C TYR A 72 -7.29 9.83 -7.23
N LEU A 73 -6.98 10.28 -8.45
CA LEU A 73 -6.17 11.49 -8.67
C LEU A 73 -6.85 12.74 -8.10
N GLU A 74 -8.17 12.83 -8.22
CA GLU A 74 -8.98 13.93 -7.70
C GLU A 74 -9.29 13.79 -6.20
N GLY A 75 -8.88 12.67 -5.58
CA GLY A 75 -9.15 12.38 -4.17
C GLY A 75 -10.62 12.10 -3.83
N GLN A 76 -11.47 11.89 -4.84
CA GLN A 76 -12.88 11.51 -4.68
C GLN A 76 -13.02 10.06 -4.21
N GLN A 77 -12.12 9.18 -4.64
CA GLN A 77 -12.04 7.80 -4.23
C GLN A 77 -10.66 7.52 -3.60
N THR A 78 -10.65 6.77 -2.50
CA THR A 78 -9.40 6.40 -1.80
C THR A 78 -9.31 4.89 -1.57
N ARG A 79 -10.39 4.13 -1.80
CA ARG A 79 -10.41 2.69 -1.58
C ARG A 79 -10.45 1.92 -2.88
N LEU A 80 -9.61 0.90 -2.96
CA LEU A 80 -9.57 -0.12 -4.01
C LEU A 80 -9.52 -1.49 -3.32
N GLY A 81 -10.69 -2.10 -3.13
CA GLY A 81 -10.83 -3.28 -2.28
C GLY A 81 -10.41 -3.00 -0.83
N ASP A 82 -9.50 -3.83 -0.31
CA ASP A 82 -8.94 -3.71 1.06
C ASP A 82 -7.80 -2.68 1.14
N PHE A 83 -7.42 -2.07 0.02
CA PHE A 83 -6.32 -1.11 -0.06
C PHE A 83 -6.83 0.33 -0.03
N VAL A 84 -6.09 1.19 0.67
CA VAL A 84 -6.37 2.61 0.76
C VAL A 84 -5.27 3.40 0.04
N MET A 85 -5.57 3.91 -1.15
CA MET A 85 -4.75 4.89 -1.86
C MET A 85 -4.92 6.25 -1.17
N GLN A 86 -3.88 6.66 -0.45
CA GLN A 86 -3.87 7.91 0.31
C GLN A 86 -3.53 9.12 -0.55
N HIS A 87 -2.78 8.87 -1.62
CA HIS A 87 -2.38 9.87 -2.59
C HIS A 87 -2.11 9.19 -3.92
N ALA A 88 -2.59 9.80 -4.98
CA ALA A 88 -2.28 9.42 -6.35
C ALA A 88 -1.87 10.69 -7.10
N GLN A 89 -0.87 10.57 -7.98
CA GLN A 89 -0.48 11.66 -8.85
C GLN A 89 0.04 11.13 -10.18
N THR A 90 -0.15 11.92 -11.23
CA THR A 90 0.49 11.70 -12.52
C THR A 90 1.89 12.32 -12.49
N LEU A 91 2.88 11.55 -12.92
CA LEU A 91 4.27 11.97 -13.06
C LEU A 91 4.51 12.59 -14.44
N ALA A 92 5.65 13.27 -14.59
CA ALA A 92 6.02 13.95 -15.83
C ALA A 92 6.16 12.99 -17.03
N ASP A 93 6.54 11.74 -16.78
CA ASP A 93 6.63 10.67 -17.79
C ASP A 93 5.27 10.03 -18.13
N GLY A 94 4.17 10.53 -17.55
CA GLY A 94 2.83 10.01 -17.74
C GLY A 94 2.50 8.77 -16.91
N SER A 95 3.43 8.28 -16.08
CA SER A 95 3.14 7.21 -15.13
C SER A 95 2.40 7.72 -13.90
N TYR A 96 1.87 6.79 -13.09
CA TYR A 96 1.06 7.12 -11.93
C TYR A 96 1.77 6.65 -10.66
N LEU A 97 2.09 7.58 -9.76
CA LEU A 97 2.55 7.27 -8.42
C LEU A 97 1.34 7.06 -7.50
N LEU A 98 1.29 5.90 -6.84
CA LEU A 98 0.23 5.49 -5.94
C LEU A 98 0.83 5.25 -4.55
N VAL A 99 0.50 6.12 -3.60
CA VAL A 99 0.87 5.96 -2.18
C VAL A 99 -0.27 5.24 -1.48
N THR A 100 -0.05 3.96 -1.18
CA THR A 100 -1.10 3.06 -0.71
C THR A 100 -0.77 2.56 0.70
N ILE A 101 -1.83 2.31 1.47
CA ILE A 101 -1.72 1.57 2.72
C ILE A 101 -2.69 0.39 2.67
N ALA A 102 -2.24 -0.79 3.07
CA ALA A 102 -3.11 -1.93 3.31
C ALA A 102 -3.47 -2.01 4.80
N ASP A 103 -4.75 -2.15 5.08
CA ASP A 103 -5.26 -2.50 6.41
C ASP A 103 -5.40 -4.02 6.47
N TYR A 104 -4.28 -4.73 6.64
CA TYR A 104 -4.29 -6.18 6.59
C TYR A 104 -4.72 -6.74 7.95
N ARG A 105 -5.83 -7.46 7.94
CA ARG A 105 -6.20 -8.36 9.02
C ARG A 105 -5.51 -9.68 8.74
N GLU A 106 -4.50 -10.04 9.54
CA GLU A 106 -4.11 -11.44 9.64
C GLU A 106 -5.33 -12.23 10.13
N THR A 107 -6.10 -12.79 9.21
CA THR A 107 -7.01 -13.89 9.50
C THR A 107 -6.19 -15.16 9.69
N SER A 108 -5.21 -15.13 10.61
CA SER A 108 -4.66 -16.35 11.17
C SER A 108 -5.76 -16.94 12.06
N GLN A 109 -6.48 -17.92 11.51
CA GLN A 109 -7.33 -18.84 12.24
C GLN A 109 -6.53 -19.50 13.37
N ALA A 110 -6.37 -18.87 14.53
CA ALA A 110 -5.76 -19.54 15.69
C ALA A 110 -5.97 -18.89 17.05
N SER A 111 -6.55 -17.69 17.22
CA SER A 111 -6.58 -17.11 18.58
C SER A 111 -7.73 -16.13 18.82
N ARG A 112 -8.55 -16.48 19.82
CA ARG A 112 -9.40 -15.53 20.55
C ARG A 112 -8.49 -14.52 21.25
N GLY A 113 -8.22 -13.41 20.58
CA GLY A 113 -7.46 -12.27 21.09
C GLY A 113 -7.67 -11.12 20.11
N ALA A 114 -7.77 -9.88 20.62
CA ALA A 114 -8.10 -8.71 19.81
C ALA A 114 -7.24 -8.67 18.53
N ALA A 115 -7.88 -8.79 17.36
CA ALA A 115 -7.22 -8.65 16.08
C ALA A 115 -6.69 -7.21 15.98
N THR A 116 -5.39 -7.03 16.24
CA THR A 116 -4.72 -5.78 15.92
C THR A 116 -4.43 -5.83 14.43
N ASN A 117 -5.13 -5.00 13.64
CA ASN A 117 -4.83 -4.87 12.22
C ASN A 117 -3.37 -4.40 12.04
N ASP A 118 -2.67 -4.94 11.06
CA ASP A 118 -1.33 -4.48 10.69
C ASP A 118 -1.44 -3.53 9.50
N LEU A 119 -0.85 -2.35 9.67
CA LEU A 119 -0.85 -1.31 8.65
C LEU A 119 0.44 -1.38 7.83
N HIS A 120 0.33 -1.76 6.55
CA HIS A 120 1.46 -1.87 5.63
C HIS A 120 1.50 -0.70 4.66
N ASN A 121 2.62 0.01 4.60
CA ASN A 121 2.85 1.04 3.58
C ASN A 121 3.32 0.36 2.28
N LEU A 122 2.53 0.50 1.22
CA LEU A 122 2.76 -0.11 -0.08
C LEU A 122 2.76 1.03 -1.11
N ASN A 123 3.90 1.31 -1.73
CA ASN A 123 3.98 2.38 -2.74
C ASN A 123 4.21 1.77 -4.11
N PHE A 124 3.55 2.33 -5.12
CA PHE A 124 3.60 1.78 -6.46
C PHE A 124 3.77 2.85 -7.53
N VAL A 125 4.40 2.45 -8.63
CA VAL A 125 4.39 3.21 -9.88
C VAL A 125 3.73 2.35 -10.94
N LEU A 126 2.62 2.82 -11.48
CA LEU A 126 1.99 2.22 -12.65
C LEU A 126 2.54 2.90 -13.90
N LYS A 127 3.35 2.17 -14.66
CA LYS A 127 3.80 2.58 -16.01
C LYS A 127 2.99 1.84 -17.06
N THR A 128 2.56 2.57 -18.09
CA THR A 128 1.85 1.99 -19.22
C THR A 128 2.68 2.17 -20.48
N THR A 129 2.93 1.07 -21.17
CA THR A 129 3.46 1.03 -22.53
C THR A 129 2.30 0.84 -23.50
N ASP A 130 2.55 0.89 -24.81
CA ASP A 130 1.52 0.74 -25.84
C ASP A 130 0.61 -0.49 -25.65
N ASN A 131 1.16 -1.59 -25.11
CA ASN A 131 0.44 -2.87 -24.99
C ASN A 131 0.34 -3.41 -23.56
N GLN A 132 1.04 -2.82 -22.58
CA GLN A 132 1.12 -3.38 -21.22
C GLN A 132 1.12 -2.33 -20.12
N HIS A 133 0.37 -2.62 -19.07
CA HIS A 133 0.54 -2.07 -17.74
C HIS A 133 1.65 -2.81 -16.99
N ILE A 134 2.53 -2.07 -16.34
CA ILE A 134 3.60 -2.59 -15.49
C ILE A 134 3.52 -1.87 -14.15
N LEU A 135 3.34 -2.64 -13.08
CA LEU A 135 3.32 -2.11 -11.72
C LEU A 135 4.67 -2.35 -11.05
N TYR A 136 5.30 -1.27 -10.60
CA TYR A 136 6.54 -1.30 -9.83
C TYR A 136 6.31 -0.90 -8.38
N SER A 137 7.26 -1.25 -7.53
CA SER A 137 7.20 -1.04 -6.09
C SER A 137 8.61 -1.02 -5.47
N ASP A 138 8.72 -0.69 -4.18
CA ASP A 138 9.98 -0.73 -3.42
C ASP A 138 10.41 -2.16 -3.08
N LEU A 139 11.68 -2.32 -2.69
CA LEU A 139 12.23 -3.60 -2.24
C LEU A 139 11.60 -4.03 -0.91
N HIS A 140 11.13 -5.28 -0.87
CA HIS A 140 10.51 -5.86 0.32
C HIS A 140 10.86 -7.35 0.41
N ASN A 141 11.31 -7.78 1.59
CA ASN A 141 11.82 -9.13 1.80
C ASN A 141 10.81 -10.08 2.44
N ASP A 142 9.82 -9.53 3.15
CA ASP A 142 8.79 -10.29 3.86
C ASP A 142 7.77 -10.91 2.88
N LEU A 143 7.37 -12.16 3.14
CA LEU A 143 6.38 -12.88 2.35
C LEU A 143 4.99 -12.24 2.41
N VAL A 144 4.59 -11.70 3.57
CA VAL A 144 3.30 -11.01 3.73
C VAL A 144 3.25 -9.76 2.85
N ASP A 145 4.33 -8.98 2.87
CA ASP A 145 4.45 -7.76 2.06
C ASP A 145 4.41 -8.10 0.55
N LYS A 146 5.15 -9.14 0.12
CA LYS A 146 5.10 -9.65 -1.27
C LYS A 146 3.69 -10.03 -1.70
N THR A 147 2.96 -10.71 -0.81
CA THR A 147 1.59 -11.15 -1.07
C THR A 147 0.66 -9.96 -1.20
N LEU A 148 0.72 -9.00 -0.27
CA LEU A 148 -0.08 -7.78 -0.31
C LEU A 148 0.14 -6.94 -1.58
N ARG A 149 1.38 -6.84 -2.05
CA ARG A 149 1.70 -6.13 -3.29
C ARG A 149 1.16 -6.84 -4.52
N SER A 150 1.25 -8.17 -4.56
CA SER A 150 0.62 -8.99 -5.60
C SER A 150 -0.91 -8.83 -5.60
N ASP A 151 -1.54 -8.87 -4.43
CA ASP A 151 -2.99 -8.73 -4.28
C ASP A 151 -3.47 -7.34 -4.70
N PHE A 152 -2.71 -6.29 -4.35
CA PHE A 152 -2.96 -4.94 -4.84
C PHE A 152 -2.86 -4.89 -6.37
N ALA A 153 -1.81 -5.46 -6.95
CA ALA A 153 -1.62 -5.47 -8.40
C ALA A 153 -2.77 -6.15 -9.13
N GLN A 154 -3.23 -7.30 -8.64
CA GLN A 154 -4.39 -8.00 -9.19
C GLN A 154 -5.67 -7.18 -9.08
N THR A 155 -5.89 -6.52 -7.94
CA THR A 155 -7.07 -5.68 -7.71
C THR A 155 -7.05 -4.44 -8.62
N LEU A 156 -5.90 -3.79 -8.74
CA LEU A 156 -5.69 -2.64 -9.62
C LEU A 156 -5.92 -3.01 -11.08
N PHE A 157 -5.32 -4.10 -11.55
CA PHE A 157 -5.48 -4.53 -12.93
C PHE A 157 -6.92 -4.91 -13.26
N LYS A 158 -7.64 -5.61 -12.37
CA LYS A 158 -9.07 -5.85 -12.56
C LYS A 158 -9.90 -4.56 -12.64
N HIS A 159 -9.49 -3.52 -11.90
CA HIS A 159 -10.20 -2.24 -11.86
C HIS A 159 -9.99 -1.39 -13.13
N ILE A 160 -8.79 -1.45 -13.72
CA ILE A 160 -8.42 -0.62 -14.88
C ILE A 160 -8.65 -1.32 -16.24
N GLN A 161 -9.03 -2.60 -16.24
CA GLN A 161 -9.18 -3.43 -17.43
C GLN A 161 -10.47 -3.22 -18.23
#